data_AF-A0AAE0KV95-F1
#
_entry.id   AF-A0AAE0KV95-F1
#
_cell.length_a   1.000
_cell.length_b   1.000
_cell.length_c   1.000
_cell.angle_alpha   90.00
_cell.angle_beta   90.00
_cell.angle_gamma   90.00
#
_symmetry.space_group_name_H-M   'P 1'
#
loop_
_entity.id
_entity.type
_entity.pdbx_description
1 polymer ?
#
loop_
_entity_poly.entity_id
_entity_poly.type
_entity_poly.pdbx_seq_one_letter_code
_entity_poly.pdbx_strand_id
1 'polypeptide(L)' 'MMQVSAADGVGLAVRLAPGGDYNTEFLEFEGIVEDSGTIREEVHTNFGNSFDMESYNELCKLSNAEHKHLFCD' A
#
# COMPACT_ATOMS: atom_id res chain seq x y z
N MET A 1 4.30 -12.11 9.69
CA MET A 1 3.44 -11.50 8.66
C MET A 1 2.45 -10.59 9.35
N MET A 2 2.20 -9.42 8.80
CA MET A 2 1.18 -8.48 9.24
C MET A 2 0.00 -8.53 8.26
N GLN A 3 -1.22 -8.60 8.78
CA GLN A 3 -2.41 -8.46 7.95
C GLN A 3 -2.78 -7.00 7.85
N VAL A 4 -2.96 -6.50 6.62
CA VAL A 4 -3.34 -5.13 6.33
C VAL A 4 -4.54 -5.11 5.38
N SER A 5 -5.29 -4.01 5.38
CA SER A 5 -6.33 -3.76 4.38
C SER A 5 -5.82 -2.72 3.39
N ALA A 6 -5.88 -3.03 2.10
CA ALA A 6 -5.62 -2.08 1.03
C ALA A 6 -6.76 -1.06 0.92
N ALA A 7 -6.55 -0.03 0.08
CA ALA A 7 -7.50 1.07 -0.09
C ALA A 7 -8.86 0.67 -0.72
N ASP A 8 -8.93 -0.51 -1.33
CA ASP A 8 -10.17 -1.12 -1.82
C ASP A 8 -10.82 -2.09 -0.80
N GLY A 9 -10.25 -2.19 0.41
CA GLY A 9 -10.71 -3.07 1.47
C GLY A 9 -10.25 -4.52 1.34
N VAL A 10 -9.45 -4.87 0.32
CA VAL A 10 -8.90 -6.22 0.17
C VAL A 10 -7.79 -6.44 1.19
N GLY A 11 -7.85 -7.58 1.89
CA GLY A 11 -6.82 -7.98 2.85
C GLY A 11 -5.56 -8.51 2.18
N LEU A 12 -4.38 -8.07 2.63
CA LEU A 12 -3.07 -8.53 2.18
C LEU A 12 -2.20 -8.96 3.37
N ALA A 13 -1.27 -9.87 3.13
CA ALA A 13 -0.24 -10.28 4.06
C ALA A 13 1.09 -9.57 3.72
N VAL A 14 1.66 -8.86 4.69
CA VAL A 14 2.98 -8.24 4.55
C VAL A 14 4.02 -9.01 5.36
N ARG A 15 5.06 -9.50 4.67
CA ARG A 15 6.26 -10.02 5.32
C ARG A 15 7.16 -8.84 5.67
N LEU A 16 7.11 -8.49 6.95
CA LEU A 16 7.76 -7.31 7.51
C LEU A 16 9.30 -7.36 7.43
N ALA A 17 9.90 -6.21 7.17
CA ALA A 17 11.35 -6.02 7.31
C ALA A 17 11.75 -6.04 8.80
N PRO A 18 12.95 -6.56 9.16
CA PRO A 18 13.43 -6.53 10.53
C PRO A 18 13.63 -5.09 11.03
N GLY A 19 13.08 -4.79 12.22
CA GLY A 19 13.31 -3.51 12.89
C GLY A 19 12.43 -2.34 12.43
N GLY A 20 11.41 -2.58 11.60
CA GLY A 20 10.44 -1.56 11.21
C GLY A 20 9.52 -1.12 12.36
N ASP A 21 9.12 0.15 12.33
CA ASP A 21 8.33 0.84 13.36
C ASP A 21 6.92 1.18 12.83
N TYR A 22 6.05 0.18 12.81
CA TYR A 22 4.69 0.27 12.27
C TYR A 22 3.71 0.90 13.28
N ASN A 23 3.87 2.20 13.54
CA ASN A 23 3.26 2.88 14.69
C ASN A 23 2.04 3.76 14.34
N THR A 24 1.58 3.74 13.09
CA THR A 24 0.42 4.51 12.63
C THR A 24 -0.63 3.61 11.99
N GLU A 25 -1.86 4.11 11.90
CA GLU A 25 -2.98 3.38 11.30
C GLU A 25 -2.78 3.18 9.79
N PHE A 26 -2.26 4.20 9.10
CA PHE A 26 -1.99 4.14 7.68
C PHE A 26 -0.48 4.12 7.44
N LEU A 27 -0.05 3.20 6.58
CA LEU A 27 1.34 3.02 6.17
C LEU A 27 1.40 2.83 4.65
N GLU A 28 2.50 3.27 4.08
CA GLU A 28 2.93 2.87 2.74
C GLU A 28 3.99 1.79 2.88
N PHE A 29 3.81 0.70 2.13
CA PHE A 29 4.82 -0.36 2.00
C PHE A 29 5.32 -0.39 0.56
N GLU A 30 6.64 -0.36 0.40
CA GLU A 30 7.32 -0.64 -0.86
C GLU A 30 7.99 -2.01 -0.75
N GLY A 31 7.84 -2.85 -1.76
CA GLY A 31 8.40 -4.20 -1.71
C GLY A 31 8.08 -5.08 -2.91
N ILE A 32 8.40 -6.36 -2.77
CA ILE A 32 8.25 -7.37 -3.82
C ILE A 32 7.02 -8.24 -3.55
N VAL A 33 6.15 -8.38 -4.56
CA VAL A 33 5.03 -9.33 -4.53
C VAL A 33 5.59 -10.75 -4.56
N GLU A 34 5.35 -11.54 -3.51
CA GLU A 34 5.78 -12.94 -3.43
C GLU A 34 4.74 -13.89 -4.06
N ASP A 35 3.45 -13.61 -3.84
CA ASP A 35 2.32 -14.36 -4.41
C ASP A 35 1.03 -13.51 -4.40
N SER A 36 -0.08 -14.13 -4.81
CA SER A 36 -1.41 -13.48 -4.82
C SER A 36 -1.88 -13.18 -3.40
N GLY A 37 -1.58 -11.97 -2.94
CA GLY A 37 -1.99 -11.46 -1.63
C GLY A 37 -0.86 -11.27 -0.64
N THR A 38 0.40 -11.56 -1.03
CA THR A 38 1.56 -11.41 -0.15
C THR A 38 2.60 -10.46 -0.75
N ILE A 39 3.04 -9.50 0.05
CA ILE A 39 4.15 -8.60 -0.25
C ILE A 39 5.27 -8.84 0.76
N ARG A 40 6.51 -8.96 0.29
CA ARG A 40 7.70 -8.81 1.12
C ARG A 40 8.16 -7.36 1.10
N GLU A 41 8.07 -6.73 2.26
CA GLU A 41 8.51 -5.36 2.46
C GLU A 41 10.02 -5.20 2.23
N GLU A 42 10.38 -4.06 1.66
CA GLU A 42 11.76 -3.56 1.59
C GLU A 42 11.93 -2.25 2.37
N VAL A 43 10.92 -1.38 2.34
CA VAL A 43 10.85 -0.16 3.16
C VAL A 43 9.38 0.21 3.42
N HIS A 44 9.13 0.94 4.51
CA HIS A 44 7.84 1.53 4.83
C HIS A 44 7.93 3.01 5.17
N THR A 45 6.80 3.71 5.01
CA THR A 45 6.59 5.08 5.50
C THR A 45 5.33 5.13 6.35
N ASN A 46 5.42 5.71 7.56
CA ASN A 46 4.27 5.95 8.42
C ASN A 46 3.48 7.17 7.90
N PHE A 47 2.26 6.96 7.38
CA PHE A 47 1.39 8.03 6.85
C PHE A 47 0.53 8.70 7.93
N GLY A 48 0.56 8.21 9.17
CA GLY A 48 -0.23 8.77 10.26
C GLY A 48 -1.61 8.12 10.40
N ASN A 49 -2.50 8.79 11.14
CA ASN A 49 -3.80 8.23 11.54
C ASN A 49 -4.98 8.98 10.89
N SER A 50 -4.73 9.76 9.85
CA SER A 50 -5.74 10.62 9.21
C SER A 50 -5.58 10.66 7.69
N PHE A 51 -5.08 9.56 7.11
CA PHE A 51 -4.93 9.42 5.67
C PHE A 51 -6.25 8.97 5.04
N ASP A 52 -6.64 9.60 3.93
CA ASP A 52 -7.88 9.29 3.23
C ASP A 52 -7.65 8.19 2.19
N MET A 53 -7.93 6.94 2.60
CA MET A 53 -7.81 5.76 1.74
C MET A 53 -8.81 5.75 0.58
N GLU A 54 -9.98 6.38 0.73
CA GLU A 54 -11.00 6.40 -0.33
C GLU A 54 -10.54 7.27 -1.49
N SER A 55 -10.13 8.50 -1.18
CA SER A 55 -9.56 9.41 -2.18
C SER A 55 -8.30 8.82 -2.84
N TYR A 56 -7.45 8.15 -2.08
CA TYR A 56 -6.26 7.48 -2.62
C TYR A 56 -6.62 6.32 -3.57
N ASN A 57 -7.63 5.52 -3.25
CA ASN A 57 -8.10 4.45 -4.13
C ASN A 57 -8.62 5.00 -5.47
N GLU A 58 -9.38 6.10 -5.44
CA GLU A 58 -9.86 6.74 -6.67
C GLU A 58 -8.72 7.29 -7.52
N LEU A 59 -7.68 7.88 -6.90
CA LEU A 59 -6.48 8.28 -7.60
C LEU A 59 -5.80 7.08 -8.30
N CYS A 60 -5.65 5.95 -7.60
CA CYS A 60 -5.08 4.73 -8.16
C CYS A 60 -5.89 4.19 -9.35
N LYS A 61 -7.23 4.25 -9.29
CA LYS A 61 -8.10 3.83 -10.40
C LYS A 61 -7.92 4.76 -11.61
N LEU A 62 -7.93 6.07 -11.40
CA LEU A 62 -7.75 7.06 -12.47
C LEU A 62 -6.36 6.96 -13.12
N SER A 63 -5.31 6.82 -12.30
CA SER A 63 -3.92 6.74 -12.77
C SER A 63 -3.62 5.44 -13.53
N ASN A 64 -4.30 4.34 -13.20
CA ASN A 64 -4.13 3.07 -13.91
C ASN A 64 -5.04 2.92 -15.16
N ALA A 65 -6.05 3.77 -15.31
CA ALA A 65 -7.03 3.72 -16.39
C ALA A 65 -7.11 5.04 -17.19
N GLU A 66 -8.13 5.87 -16.94
CA GLU A 66 -8.49 7.03 -17.76
C GLU A 66 -7.33 8.01 -17.98
N HIS A 67 -6.51 8.21 -16.94
CA HIS A 67 -5.40 9.15 -16.95
C HIS A 67 -4.05 8.46 -17.02
N LYS A 68 -3.99 7.18 -17.41
CA LYS A 68 -2.73 6.42 -17.49
C LYS A 68 -1.63 7.15 -18.25
N HIS A 69 -1.98 7.83 -19.33
CA HIS A 69 -1.06 8.65 -20.15
C HIS A 69 -0.35 9.79 -19.40
N LEU A 70 -0.81 10.19 -18.21
CA LEU A 70 -0.16 11.18 -17.35
C LEU A 70 0.80 10.56 -16.32
N PHE A 71 0.74 9.24 -16.13
CA PHE A 71 1.44 8.51 -15.06
C PHE A 71 2.34 7.38 -15.57
N CYS A 72 2.31 7.08 -16.87
CA CYS A 72 3.21 6.11 -17.51
C CYS A 72 4.21 6.84 -18.41
N ASP A 73 5.39 7.14 -17.84
CA ASP A 73 6.63 7.20 -18.62
C ASP A 73 7.19 5.78 -18.79
#